data_AF-A0A0F9DP40-F1
#
_entry.id   AF-A0A0F9DP40-F1
#
_cell.length_a   1.000
_cell.length_b   1.000
_cell.length_c   1.000
_cell.angle_alpha   90.00
_cell.angle_beta   90.00
_cell.angle_gamma   90.00
#
_symmetry.space_group_name_H-M   'P 1'
#
loop_
_entity.id
_entity.type
_entity.pdbx_description
1 polymer ?
#
loop_
_entity_poly.entity_id
_entity_poly.type
_entity_poly.pdbx_seq_one_letter_code
_entity_poly.pdbx_strand_id
1 'polypeptide(L)' 'MKELTQEEVKNMKAQIDSEDYESLLRRWRHAPVGSPYFQGELGDYYAKVMEEKRRATPAGEQFRASKSIGW' A
#
# COMPACT_ATOMS: atom_id res chain seq x y z
N MET A 1 7.14 12.07 16.23
CA MET A 1 6.44 10.84 15.81
C MET A 1 7.03 9.68 16.58
N LYS A 2 6.22 8.71 17.01
CA LYS A 2 6.74 7.51 17.68
C LYS A 2 7.51 6.69 16.64
N GLU A 3 8.77 6.38 16.91
CA GLU A 3 9.52 5.44 16.07
C GLU A 3 8.93 4.04 16.22
N LEU A 4 8.69 3.38 15.09
CA LEU A 4 8.22 2.00 15.07
C LEU A 4 9.36 1.06 15.46
N THR A 5 9.03 0.05 16.25
CA THR A 5 9.94 -1.07 16.50
C THR A 5 10.14 -1.88 15.23
N GLN A 6 11.26 -2.61 15.16
CA GLN A 6 11.55 -3.49 14.02
C GLN A 6 10.51 -4.60 13.83
N GLU A 7 9.90 -5.07 14.92
CA GLU A 7 8.82 -6.06 14.86
C GLU A 7 7.52 -5.45 14.30
N GLU A 8 7.18 -4.21 14.67
CA GLU A 8 6.05 -3.49 14.05
C GLU A 8 6.29 -3.28 12.56
N VAL A 9 7.49 -2.84 12.15
CA VAL A 9 7.85 -2.68 10.73
C VAL A 9 7.71 -4.00 9.97
N LYS A 10 8.25 -5.09 10.52
CA LYS A 10 8.14 -6.43 9.91
C LYS A 10 6.69 -6.87 9.73
N ASN A 11 5.85 -6.70 10.75
CA ASN A 11 4.44 -7.08 10.69
C ASN A 11 3.65 -6.24 9.68
N MET A 12 3.96 -4.94 9.59
CA MET A 12 3.34 -4.05 8.60
C MET A 12 3.76 -4.41 7.16
N LYS A 13 5.03 -4.77 6.93
CA LYS A 13 5.47 -5.28 5.61
C LYS A 13 4.74 -6.56 5.23
N ALA A 14 4.61 -7.51 6.16
CA ALA A 14 3.85 -8.73 5.93
C ALA A 14 2.38 -8.45 5.58
N GLN A 15 1.77 -7.43 6.21
CA GLN A 15 0.43 -6.98 5.84
C GLN A 15 0.39 -6.43 4.39
N ILE A 16 1.33 -5.57 4.01
CA ILE A 16 1.44 -5.03 2.64
C ILE A 16 1.56 -6.17 1.61
N ASP A 17 2.38 -7.18 1.91
CA ASP A 17 2.61 -8.31 1.01
C ASP A 17 1.34 -9.14 0.79
N SER A 18 0.51 -9.27 1.83
CA SER A 18 -0.73 -10.04 1.81
C SER A 18 -1.87 -9.38 1.01
N GLU A 19 -1.82 -8.06 0.80
CA GLU A 19 -2.87 -7.28 0.16
C GLU A 19 -2.79 -7.36 -1.37
N ASP A 20 -3.92 -7.39 -2.07
CA ASP A 20 -3.95 -7.24 -3.52
C ASP A 20 -3.83 -5.77 -3.95
N TYR A 21 -3.68 -5.52 -5.25
CA TYR A 21 -3.51 -4.17 -5.79
C TYR A 21 -4.66 -3.22 -5.41
N GLU A 22 -5.91 -3.69 -5.44
CA GLU A 22 -7.09 -2.89 -5.10
C GLU A 22 -7.12 -2.56 -3.60
N SER A 23 -6.75 -3.50 -2.73
CA SER A 23 -6.66 -3.28 -1.29
C SER A 23 -5.57 -2.25 -0.94
N LEU A 24 -4.43 -2.32 -1.62
CA LEU A 24 -3.39 -1.30 -1.47
C LEU A 24 -3.90 0.08 -1.94
N LEU A 25 -4.50 0.18 -3.13
CA LEU A 25 -5.13 1.43 -3.60
C LEU A 25 -6.11 2.01 -2.58
N ARG A 26 -6.94 1.15 -1.98
CA ARG A 26 -7.93 1.55 -0.97
C ARG A 26 -7.24 2.12 0.26
N ARG A 27 -6.18 1.47 0.74
CA ARG A 27 -5.38 1.98 1.86
C ARG A 27 -4.77 3.33 1.53
N TRP A 28 -4.14 3.48 0.36
CA TRP A 28 -3.59 4.77 -0.09
C TRP A 28 -4.65 5.88 -0.05
N ARG A 29 -5.87 5.61 -0.54
CA ARG A 29 -6.93 6.61 -0.65
C ARG A 29 -7.51 7.07 0.69
N HIS A 30 -7.60 6.17 1.67
CA HIS A 30 -8.40 6.37 2.89
C HIS A 30 -7.59 6.43 4.18
N ALA A 31 -6.32 6.06 4.17
CA ALA A 31 -5.49 6.15 5.36
C ALA A 31 -5.34 7.62 5.83
N PRO A 32 -5.24 7.86 7.14
CA PRO A 32 -5.10 9.21 7.69
C PRO A 32 -3.79 9.85 7.23
N VAL A 33 -3.78 11.18 7.14
CA VAL A 33 -2.56 11.96 6.88
C VAL A 33 -1.52 11.62 7.93
N GLY A 34 -0.30 11.35 7.47
CA GLY A 34 0.80 10.93 8.35
C GLY A 34 0.80 9.45 8.72
N SER A 35 0.05 8.61 8.00
CA SER A 35 0.08 7.15 8.20
C SER A 35 1.52 6.60 8.09
N PRO A 36 1.97 5.74 9.03
CA PRO A 36 3.31 5.15 8.96
C PRO A 36 3.52 4.24 7.73
N TYR A 37 2.44 3.75 7.10
CA TYR A 37 2.51 2.98 5.86
C TYR A 37 3.17 3.74 4.70
N PHE A 38 3.20 5.07 4.77
CA PHE A 38 3.71 5.94 3.70
C PHE A 38 4.88 6.79 4.16
N GLN A 39 5.60 6.37 5.21
CA GLN A 39 6.71 7.11 5.77
C GLN A 39 7.95 6.23 5.91
N GLY A 40 9.12 6.84 5.64
CA GLY A 40 10.42 6.18 5.78
C GLY A 40 10.47 4.83 5.06
N GLU A 41 11.12 3.85 5.71
CA GLU A 41 11.32 2.51 5.16
C GLU A 41 10.01 1.80 4.77
N LEU A 42 8.94 1.98 5.54
CA LEU A 42 7.64 1.39 5.22
C LEU A 42 7.02 2.04 3.98
N GLY A 43 7.14 3.36 3.84
CA GLY A 43 6.67 4.06 2.65
C GLY A 43 7.39 3.63 1.38
N ASP A 44 8.72 3.49 1.45
CA ASP A 44 9.52 3.00 0.34
C ASP A 44 9.13 1.57 -0.04
N TYR A 45 8.94 0.70 0.97
CA TYR A 45 8.48 -0.66 0.76
C TYR A 45 7.08 -0.72 0.15
N TYR A 46 6.16 0.10 0.65
CA TYR A 46 4.80 0.20 0.15
C TYR A 46 4.77 0.59 -1.32
N ALA A 47 5.51 1.63 -1.71
CA ALA A 47 5.58 2.11 -3.08
C ALA A 47 6.12 1.02 -4.02
N LYS A 48 7.15 0.28 -3.58
CA LYS A 48 7.70 -0.86 -4.33
C LYS A 48 6.64 -1.94 -4.58
N VAL A 49 6.00 -2.46 -3.53
CA VAL A 49 5.01 -3.55 -3.65
C VAL A 49 3.79 -3.11 -4.45
N MET A 50 3.34 -1.87 -4.26
CA MET A 50 2.24 -1.28 -5.01
C MET A 50 2.50 -1.30 -6.52
N GLU A 51 3.69 -0.87 -6.94
CA GLU A 51 4.06 -0.83 -8.35
C GLU A 51 4.29 -2.25 -8.92
N GLU A 52 4.85 -3.18 -8.13
CA GLU A 52 4.95 -4.59 -8.53
C GLU A 52 3.58 -5.22 -8.75
N LYS A 53 2.64 -5.04 -7.81
CA LYS A 53 1.27 -5.55 -7.94
C LYS A 53 0.53 -4.85 -9.08
N ARG A 54 0.73 -3.54 -9.28
CA ARG A 54 0.19 -2.81 -10.45
C ARG A 54 0.63 -3.44 -11.76
N ARG A 55 1.93 -3.73 -11.92
CA ARG A 55 2.47 -4.35 -13.14
C ARG A 55 1.93 -5.76 -13.37
N ALA A 56 1.65 -6.51 -12.30
CA ALA A 56 1.04 -7.83 -12.38
C ALA A 56 -0.48 -7.79 -12.67
N THR A 57 -1.17 -6.70 -12.34
CA THR A 57 -2.60 -6.52 -12.59
C THR A 57 -2.86 -6.07 -14.04
N PRO A 58 -3.77 -6.73 -14.80
CA PRO A 58 -4.14 -6.30 -16.14
C PRO A 58 -4.63 -4.84 -16.19
N ALA A 59 -4.32 -4.11 -17.27
CA ALA A 59 -4.63 -2.68 -17.37
C ALA A 59 -6.13 -2.35 -17.18
N GLY A 60 -7.04 -3.19 -17.68
CA GLY A 60 -8.48 -3.02 -17.48
C GLY A 60 -8.91 -3.16 -16.02
N GLU A 61 -8.27 -4.05 -15.27
CA GLU A 61 -8.51 -4.24 -13.84
C GLU A 61 -7.91 -3.09 -13.02
N GLN A 62 -6.75 -2.56 -13.41
CA GLN A 62 -6.19 -1.36 -12.78
C GLN A 62 -7.15 -0.17 -12.87
N PHE A 63 -7.73 0.06 -14.06
CA PHE A 63 -8.71 1.12 -14.26
C PHE A 63 -9.97 0.88 -13.41
N ARG A 64 -10.51 -0.35 -13.42
CA ARG A 64 -11.68 -0.72 -12.62
C ARG A 64 -11.45 -0.46 -11.12
N ALA A 65 -10.30 -0.89 -10.60
CA ALA A 65 -9.93 -0.71 -9.18
C ALA A 65 -9.81 0.77 -8.81
N SER A 66 -9.20 1.59 -9.69
CA SER A 66 -9.11 3.04 -9.47
C SER A 66 -10.51 3.68 -9.39
N LYS A 67 -11.42 3.31 -10.31
CA LYS A 67 -12.79 3.82 -10.33
C LYS A 67 -13.64 3.34 -9.16
N SER A 68 -13.47 2.10 -8.70
CA SER A 68 -14.22 1.55 -7.55
C SER A 68 -13.89 2.25 -6.23
N ILE A 69 -12.68 2.83 -6.13
CA ILE A 69 -12.18 3.50 -4.91
C ILE A 69 -12.39 5.02 -4.94
N GLY A 70 -12.79 5.58 -6.09
CA GLY A 70 -13.16 6.99 -6.22
C GLY A 70 -12.03 7.91 -6.72
N TRP A 71 -11.19 7.39 -7.61
CA TRP A 71 -10.28 8.16 -8.47
C TRP A 71 -10.77 8.23 -9.93
#